data_AF-A0A2G2Q535-F1
#
_entry.id   AF-A0A2G2Q535-F1
#
_cell.length_a   1.000
_cell.length_b   1.000
_cell.length_c   1.000
_cell.angle_alpha   90.00
_cell.angle_beta   90.00
_cell.angle_gamma   90.00
#
_symmetry.space_group_name_H-M   'P 1'
#
loop_
_entity.id
_entity.type
_entity.pdbx_description
1 polymer ?
#
loop_
_entity_poly.entity_id
_entity_poly.type
_entity_poly.pdbx_seq_one_letter_code
_entity_poly.pdbx_strand_id
1 'polypeptide(L)'
;MKNIINYLILSICLGIFTSNAQESQSTILKNFESGNYTVYKLNDKNKFEKIKKTWPVEITKQGDNVSKVLVKRAGILDELFEADVPGYPAYFAFKNFRLSFINDYAVYYEWNGKQQATTKYILVKPGGSFNGSPEIINKNIAAYASATFKKQTGARANVKEAKAEIAEADRKINSIEGKEVTKIEIQLISKPSKVAHFSEAIRYGVIVTLKDGSQLKTPNLGGKIPWEDFTLSNKGCSNTIDEVRVEENASKIPNDEIVIQVASKYNTSLKDSKSINTTNNISVQVNRNGFYGADRAKATNTATFGASQRGGNGHRLTIKVKTVKHKQTGISINKIEIYDETKGELIAQYKLTPSTELIVNANGGKGQWGSDATSNNFPNGDNGGNGGNGGDITIIKDPSVSKINITANNKGGKGGRGGKRYNLNGTTGNVGSTGNNGNTNTQTKSVSLKF
;
A
#
# COMPACT_ATOMS: atom_id res chain seq x y z
N MET A 1 -35.25 39.35 -64.78
CA MET A 1 -34.48 40.12 -63.78
C MET A 1 -34.70 39.58 -62.37
N LYS A 2 -34.18 38.39 -62.11
CA LYS A 2 -33.98 37.74 -60.81
C LYS A 2 -32.77 36.84 -61.06
N ASN A 3 -31.75 36.87 -60.20
CA ASN A 3 -30.54 36.02 -60.16
C ASN A 3 -29.17 36.73 -60.22
N ILE A 4 -28.97 37.88 -59.57
CA ILE A 4 -27.60 38.41 -59.33
C ILE A 4 -27.49 39.08 -57.94
N ILE A 5 -27.95 38.44 -56.86
CA ILE A 5 -27.70 38.93 -55.47
C ILE A 5 -27.32 37.80 -54.48
N ASN A 6 -27.16 36.55 -54.91
CA ASN A 6 -26.87 35.43 -53.98
C ASN A 6 -25.45 34.85 -54.02
N TYR A 7 -24.49 35.51 -54.69
CA TYR A 7 -23.13 34.95 -54.84
C TYR A 7 -21.99 35.78 -54.23
N LEU A 8 -22.25 36.89 -53.54
CA LEU A 8 -21.16 37.81 -53.13
C LEU A 8 -21.06 38.14 -51.63
N ILE A 9 -21.84 37.53 -50.74
CA ILE A 9 -21.58 37.64 -49.27
C ILE A 9 -21.90 36.31 -48.58
N LEU A 10 -21.44 35.21 -49.19
CA LEU A 10 -21.22 33.93 -48.53
C LEU A 10 -19.77 33.48 -48.78
N SER A 11 -18.85 34.45 -48.77
CA SER A 11 -17.40 34.28 -48.97
C SER A 11 -16.56 34.89 -47.85
N ILE A 12 -17.18 35.28 -46.73
CA ILE A 12 -16.47 35.82 -45.56
C ILE A 12 -17.12 35.22 -44.32
N CYS A 13 -16.73 34.00 -43.96
CA CYS A 13 -16.84 33.37 -42.63
C CYS A 13 -16.49 31.86 -42.61
N LEU A 14 -15.80 31.34 -43.63
CA LEU A 14 -14.91 30.18 -43.44
C LEU A 14 -13.53 30.68 -43.02
N GLY A 15 -13.52 31.39 -41.90
CA GLY A 15 -12.32 31.63 -41.12
C GLY A 15 -11.82 30.29 -40.64
N ILE A 16 -10.84 29.78 -41.37
CA ILE A 16 -9.96 28.68 -41.07
C ILE A 16 -9.65 28.67 -39.56
N PHE A 17 -10.40 27.89 -38.79
CA PHE A 17 -9.90 27.34 -37.54
C PHE A 17 -8.95 26.21 -37.93
N THR A 18 -7.74 26.56 -38.41
CA THR A 18 -6.58 25.69 -38.29
C THR A 18 -6.32 25.53 -36.81
N SER A 19 -7.03 24.59 -36.20
CA SER A 19 -6.51 23.85 -35.07
C SER A 19 -5.19 23.28 -35.56
N ASN A 20 -4.07 23.92 -35.21
CA ASN A 20 -2.74 23.36 -35.44
C ASN A 20 -2.71 22.00 -34.75
N ALA A 21 -2.91 20.94 -35.52
CA ALA A 21 -3.03 19.60 -35.00
C ALA A 21 -1.66 19.20 -34.44
N GLN A 22 -1.53 19.21 -33.11
CA GLN A 22 -0.29 18.76 -32.47
C GLN A 22 0.10 17.35 -32.95
N GLU A 23 1.19 17.26 -33.70
CA GLU A 23 1.69 16.05 -34.35
C GLU A 23 2.35 15.07 -33.35
N SER A 24 2.28 13.76 -33.65
CA SER A 24 3.00 12.73 -32.89
C SER A 24 4.51 12.84 -33.10
N GLN A 25 5.28 12.27 -32.18
CA GLN A 25 6.73 12.22 -32.30
C GLN A 25 7.18 11.41 -33.53
N SER A 26 6.41 10.41 -33.97
CA SER A 26 6.72 9.68 -35.22
C SER A 26 6.58 10.56 -36.46
N THR A 27 5.60 11.47 -36.49
CA THR A 27 5.45 12.44 -37.59
C THR A 27 6.57 13.48 -37.54
N ILE A 28 6.85 14.05 -36.36
CA ILE A 28 7.90 15.07 -36.18
C ILE A 28 9.26 14.52 -36.60
N LEU A 29 9.55 13.26 -36.23
CA LEU A 29 10.81 12.60 -36.53
C LEU A 29 11.01 12.25 -38.02
N LYS A 30 10.01 12.42 -38.89
CA LYS A 30 10.23 12.34 -40.35
C LYS A 30 11.24 13.39 -40.82
N ASN A 31 11.30 14.53 -40.12
CA ASN A 31 12.22 15.62 -40.42
C ASN A 31 13.57 15.48 -39.68
N PHE A 32 13.83 14.35 -39.00
CA PHE A 32 15.08 14.11 -38.27
C PHE A 32 15.80 12.88 -38.83
N GLU A 33 17.13 12.92 -38.79
CA GLU A 33 18.01 11.86 -39.27
C GLU A 33 18.96 11.42 -38.16
N SER A 34 19.41 10.17 -38.23
CA SER A 34 20.48 9.67 -37.37
C SER A 34 21.77 10.45 -37.64
N GLY A 35 22.56 10.73 -36.61
CA GLY A 35 23.79 11.50 -36.77
C GLY A 35 24.41 11.98 -35.46
N ASN A 36 25.40 12.86 -35.57
CA ASN A 36 26.11 13.41 -34.42
C ASN A 36 25.53 14.77 -34.03
N TYR A 37 24.76 14.80 -32.95
CA TYR A 37 24.05 15.99 -32.50
C TYR A 37 24.93 16.87 -31.60
N THR A 38 24.85 18.18 -31.79
CA THR A 38 25.43 19.17 -30.88
C THR A 38 24.63 19.19 -29.60
N VAL A 39 25.30 19.14 -28.45
CA VAL A 39 24.62 19.05 -27.16
C VAL A 39 24.79 20.32 -26.35
N TYR A 40 23.70 20.81 -25.79
CA TYR A 40 23.70 21.88 -24.82
C TYR A 40 23.25 21.35 -23.46
N LYS A 41 24.04 21.58 -22.42
CA LYS A 41 23.75 21.15 -21.05
C LYS A 41 23.34 22.34 -20.19
N LEU A 42 22.38 22.12 -19.29
CA LEU A 42 22.04 23.11 -18.28
C LEU A 42 23.18 23.25 -17.24
N ASN A 43 23.70 24.46 -17.06
CA ASN A 43 24.71 24.76 -16.05
C ASN A 43 24.08 25.25 -14.73
N ASP A 44 24.90 25.44 -13.70
CA ASP A 44 24.47 25.85 -12.35
C ASP A 44 23.82 27.24 -12.31
N LYS A 45 23.96 28.02 -13.39
CA LYS A 45 23.33 29.34 -13.56
C LYS A 45 22.02 29.28 -14.35
N ASN A 46 21.42 28.09 -14.51
CA ASN A 46 20.22 27.86 -15.32
C ASN A 46 20.36 28.39 -16.77
N LYS A 47 21.52 28.22 -17.38
CA LYS A 47 21.74 28.54 -18.81
C LYS A 47 22.24 27.30 -19.54
N PHE A 48 21.81 27.17 -20.79
CA PHE A 48 22.28 26.11 -21.66
C PHE A 48 23.66 26.46 -22.23
N GLU A 49 24.63 25.59 -22.01
CA GLU A 49 26.00 25.74 -22.48
C GLU A 49 26.34 24.64 -23.47
N LYS A 50 26.96 25.02 -24.60
CA LYS A 50 27.36 24.09 -25.65
C LYS A 50 28.49 23.19 -25.15
N ILE A 51 28.29 21.88 -25.23
CA ILE A 51 29.31 20.88 -24.93
C ILE A 51 30.19 20.67 -26.16
N LYS A 52 31.50 20.54 -25.95
CA LYS A 52 32.49 20.34 -27.03
C LYS A 52 32.28 19.04 -27.82
N LYS A 53 31.84 17.96 -27.16
CA LYS A 53 31.64 16.64 -27.76
C LYS A 53 30.18 16.49 -28.22
N THR A 54 30.00 16.09 -29.48
CA THR A 54 28.69 15.72 -30.05
C THR A 54 28.26 14.34 -29.56
N TRP A 55 26.95 14.07 -29.55
CA TRP A 55 26.41 12.75 -29.18
C TRP A 55 25.81 12.07 -30.42
N PRO A 56 26.21 10.82 -30.73
CA PRO A 56 25.53 10.01 -31.73
C PRO A 56 24.07 9.73 -31.30
N VAL A 57 23.14 9.95 -32.22
CA VAL A 57 21.73 9.61 -32.08
C VAL A 57 21.34 8.72 -33.26
N GLU A 58 20.80 7.55 -32.97
CA GLU A 58 20.31 6.59 -33.97
C GLU A 58 18.79 6.45 -33.83
N ILE A 59 18.07 6.76 -34.90
CA ILE A 59 16.60 6.70 -34.96
C ILE A 59 16.22 5.43 -35.72
N THR A 60 15.55 4.49 -35.04
CA THR A 60 15.12 3.21 -35.63
C THR A 60 13.66 3.29 -36.05
N LYS A 61 13.40 3.06 -37.35
CA LYS A 61 12.05 3.06 -37.94
C LYS A 61 11.54 1.63 -38.14
N GLN A 62 10.24 1.42 -37.92
CA GLN A 62 9.53 0.19 -38.23
C GLN A 62 8.30 0.57 -39.07
N GLY A 63 8.39 0.37 -40.39
CA GLY A 63 7.44 0.97 -41.35
C GLY A 63 7.51 2.50 -41.31
N ASP A 64 6.34 3.15 -41.31
CA ASP A 64 6.22 4.62 -41.23
C ASP A 64 6.41 5.19 -39.81
N ASN A 65 6.57 4.34 -38.80
CA ASN A 65 6.65 4.73 -37.40
C ASN A 65 8.08 4.62 -36.86
N VAL A 66 8.42 5.49 -35.90
CA VAL A 66 9.67 5.37 -35.14
C VAL A 66 9.41 4.52 -33.92
N SER A 67 10.14 3.41 -33.78
CA SER A 67 9.98 2.48 -32.66
C SER A 67 10.88 2.83 -31.48
N LYS A 68 12.14 3.19 -31.76
CA LYS A 68 13.18 3.44 -30.74
C LYS A 68 14.15 4.54 -31.19
N VAL A 69 14.73 5.23 -30.21
CA VAL A 69 15.83 6.18 -30.41
C VAL A 69 16.97 5.82 -29.46
N LEU A 70 18.13 5.51 -30.00
CA LEU A 70 19.34 5.26 -29.22
C LEU A 70 20.16 6.56 -29.13
N VAL A 71 20.43 7.01 -27.91
CA VAL A 71 21.31 8.15 -27.64
C VAL A 71 22.59 7.63 -27.01
N LYS A 72 23.73 7.81 -27.69
CA LYS A 72 25.05 7.46 -27.18
C LYS A 72 25.63 8.63 -26.39
N ARG A 73 25.20 8.79 -25.14
CA ARG A 73 25.55 9.93 -24.30
C ARG A 73 27.07 10.00 -24.09
N ALA A 74 27.65 11.12 -24.48
CA ALA A 74 29.09 11.36 -24.53
C ALA A 74 29.89 10.28 -25.29
N GLY A 75 29.24 9.49 -26.16
CA GLY A 75 29.83 8.38 -26.91
C GLY A 75 30.27 7.17 -26.07
N ILE A 76 29.76 7.01 -24.84
CA ILE A 76 30.15 5.93 -23.92
C ILE A 76 28.93 5.20 -23.36
N LEU A 77 27.83 5.91 -23.11
CA LEU A 77 26.63 5.34 -22.51
C LEU A 77 25.53 5.17 -23.54
N ASP A 78 25.11 3.94 -23.75
CA ASP A 78 24.00 3.59 -24.63
C ASP A 78 22.67 3.70 -23.89
N GLU A 79 21.87 4.68 -24.27
CA GLU A 79 20.55 4.94 -23.67
C GLU A 79 19.48 4.71 -24.73
N LEU A 80 18.82 3.55 -24.66
CA LEU A 80 17.77 3.16 -25.60
C LEU A 80 16.42 3.70 -25.13
N PHE A 81 15.90 4.72 -25.82
CA PHE A 81 14.60 5.31 -25.54
C PHE A 81 13.51 4.64 -26.39
N GLU A 82 12.50 4.07 -25.74
CA GLU A 82 11.39 3.39 -26.40
C GLU A 82 10.14 4.27 -26.46
N ALA A 83 9.37 4.20 -27.55
CA ALA A 83 8.14 4.98 -27.69
C ALA A 83 7.17 4.71 -26.53
N ASP A 84 6.59 5.77 -25.95
CA ASP A 84 5.64 5.65 -24.84
C ASP A 84 4.34 4.95 -25.23
N VAL A 85 3.89 5.20 -26.45
CA VAL A 85 2.76 4.53 -27.10
C VAL A 85 3.18 4.20 -28.54
N PRO A 86 3.27 2.90 -28.91
CA PRO A 86 3.55 2.50 -30.28
C PRO A 86 2.60 3.16 -31.30
N GLY A 87 3.14 3.69 -32.40
CA GLY A 87 2.38 4.32 -33.49
C GLY A 87 1.93 5.77 -33.25
N TYR A 88 1.79 6.22 -32.00
CA TYR A 88 1.47 7.62 -31.67
C TYR A 88 2.25 8.14 -30.45
N PRO A 89 3.60 8.16 -30.50
CA PRO A 89 4.39 8.55 -29.34
C PRO A 89 4.25 10.05 -29.03
N ALA A 90 4.12 10.38 -27.75
CA ALA A 90 4.31 11.73 -27.21
C ALA A 90 5.77 11.96 -26.78
N TYR A 91 6.49 10.89 -26.47
CA TYR A 91 7.93 10.92 -26.21
C TYR A 91 8.50 9.51 -26.33
N PHE A 92 9.82 9.42 -26.24
CA PHE A 92 10.53 8.16 -26.01
C PHE A 92 11.04 8.14 -24.57
N ALA A 93 11.02 6.98 -23.92
CA ALA A 93 11.28 6.82 -22.50
C ALA A 93 12.47 5.90 -22.24
N PHE A 94 13.33 6.31 -21.30
CA PHE A 94 14.41 5.49 -20.74
C PHE A 94 14.52 5.76 -19.25
N LYS A 95 14.18 4.77 -18.41
CA LYS A 95 14.11 4.94 -16.94
C LYS A 95 13.25 6.17 -16.57
N ASN A 96 13.84 7.14 -15.86
CA ASN A 96 13.17 8.38 -15.44
C ASN A 96 13.29 9.51 -16.49
N PHE A 97 14.00 9.27 -17.59
CA PHE A 97 14.24 10.25 -18.63
C PHE A 97 13.29 10.10 -19.80
N ARG A 98 13.04 11.22 -20.46
CA ARG A 98 12.19 11.36 -21.63
C ARG A 98 12.95 12.11 -22.71
N LEU A 99 12.67 11.74 -23.94
CA LEU A 99 13.20 12.35 -25.13
C LEU A 99 12.03 12.73 -26.05
N SER A 100 11.91 14.01 -26.36
CA SER A 100 10.97 14.48 -27.40
C SER A 100 11.65 15.46 -28.33
N PHE A 101 11.24 15.43 -29.58
CA PHE A 101 11.65 16.28 -30.66
C PHE A 101 10.59 17.37 -30.83
N ILE A 102 11.02 18.63 -30.77
CA ILE A 102 10.16 19.79 -30.96
C ILE A 102 10.93 20.79 -31.81
N ASN A 103 10.29 21.28 -32.88
CA ASN A 103 10.93 22.13 -33.89
C ASN A 103 12.17 21.40 -34.45
N ASP A 104 13.37 22.00 -34.36
CA ASP A 104 14.62 21.47 -34.92
C ASP A 104 15.58 20.86 -33.89
N TYR A 105 15.11 20.58 -32.68
CA TYR A 105 15.93 20.01 -31.61
C TYR A 105 15.20 18.92 -30.82
N ALA A 106 15.99 18.06 -30.16
CA ALA A 106 15.50 17.08 -29.20
C ALA A 106 15.74 17.59 -27.77
N VAL A 107 14.76 17.41 -26.91
CA VAL A 107 14.78 17.76 -25.49
C VAL A 107 14.93 16.48 -24.69
N TYR A 108 16.02 16.38 -23.93
CA TYR A 108 16.26 15.32 -22.96
C TYR A 108 15.88 15.84 -21.58
N TYR A 109 14.89 15.24 -20.93
CA TYR A 109 14.31 15.78 -19.69
C TYR A 109 13.83 14.72 -18.70
N GLU A 110 13.70 15.10 -17.44
CA GLU A 110 12.98 14.33 -16.42
C GLU A 110 11.51 14.76 -16.41
N TRP A 111 10.59 13.81 -16.24
CA TRP A 111 9.15 14.08 -16.20
C TRP A 111 8.50 13.41 -14.99
N ASN A 112 7.82 14.19 -14.16
CA ASN A 112 7.17 13.69 -12.94
C ASN A 112 5.77 13.06 -13.16
N GLY A 113 5.33 12.93 -14.41
CA GLY A 113 4.06 12.30 -14.76
C GLY A 113 2.81 13.18 -14.55
N LYS A 114 2.95 14.38 -13.96
CA LYS A 114 1.78 15.19 -13.61
C LYS A 114 1.80 16.62 -14.12
N GLN A 115 2.95 17.32 -14.21
CA GLN A 115 2.95 18.73 -14.68
C GLN A 115 4.32 19.37 -14.99
N GLN A 116 5.45 18.80 -14.55
CA GLN A 116 6.74 19.48 -14.65
C GLN A 116 7.76 18.66 -15.42
N ALA A 117 8.31 19.28 -16.47
CA ALA A 117 9.52 18.83 -17.15
C ALA A 117 10.73 19.57 -16.59
N THR A 118 11.82 18.84 -16.39
CA THR A 118 13.12 19.43 -16.07
C THR A 118 14.13 19.00 -17.13
N THR A 119 14.39 19.90 -18.08
CA THR A 119 15.35 19.65 -19.17
C THR A 119 16.77 19.54 -18.62
N LYS A 120 17.48 18.49 -19.03
CA LYS A 120 18.91 18.28 -18.72
C LYS A 120 19.79 18.63 -19.91
N TYR A 121 19.37 18.24 -21.12
CA TYR A 121 20.13 18.46 -22.35
C TYR A 121 19.21 18.85 -23.50
N ILE A 122 19.75 19.65 -24.42
CA ILE A 122 19.17 19.90 -25.74
C ILE A 122 20.13 19.33 -26.78
N LEU A 123 19.59 18.54 -27.71
CA LEU A 123 20.34 17.95 -28.81
C LEU A 123 19.89 18.63 -30.10
N VAL A 124 20.82 19.27 -30.80
CA VAL A 124 20.56 19.97 -32.06
C VAL A 124 21.27 19.27 -33.20
N LYS A 125 20.65 19.24 -34.38
CA LYS A 125 21.24 18.69 -35.61
C LYS A 125 22.62 19.29 -35.91
N PRO A 126 23.48 18.58 -36.66
CA PRO A 126 24.77 19.11 -37.13
C PRO A 126 24.62 20.51 -37.75
N GLY A 127 25.50 21.44 -37.39
CA GLY A 127 25.49 22.82 -37.92
C GLY A 127 24.46 23.76 -37.28
N GLY A 128 23.53 23.26 -36.47
CA GLY A 128 22.55 24.10 -35.77
C GLY A 128 23.09 24.76 -34.50
N SER A 129 22.37 25.79 -34.04
CA SER A 129 22.64 26.47 -32.76
C SER A 129 21.39 26.56 -31.91
N PHE A 130 21.56 26.62 -30.58
CA PHE A 130 20.47 26.77 -29.63
C PHE A 130 20.70 27.96 -28.70
N ASN A 131 19.66 28.79 -28.50
CA ASN A 131 19.69 29.95 -27.60
C ASN A 131 18.36 30.12 -26.83
N GLY A 132 17.68 29.01 -26.49
CA GLY A 132 16.43 29.05 -25.73
C GLY A 132 16.67 29.12 -24.22
N SER A 133 15.71 29.67 -23.46
CA SER A 133 15.74 29.65 -22.00
C SER A 133 15.13 28.34 -21.44
N PRO A 134 15.66 27.78 -20.34
CA PRO A 134 15.15 26.53 -19.76
C PRO A 134 13.68 26.60 -19.36
N GLU A 135 13.22 27.74 -18.86
CA GLU A 135 11.84 27.97 -18.44
C GLU A 135 10.87 27.82 -19.62
N ILE A 136 11.20 28.43 -20.76
CA ILE A 136 10.39 28.35 -21.98
C ILE A 136 10.39 26.93 -22.52
N ILE A 137 11.55 26.26 -22.54
CA ILE A 137 11.64 24.87 -22.99
C ILE A 137 10.80 23.94 -22.11
N ASN A 138 10.96 24.02 -20.79
CA ASN A 138 10.23 23.18 -19.84
C ASN A 138 8.71 23.40 -19.97
N LYS A 139 8.27 24.64 -20.21
CA LYS A 139 6.86 24.95 -20.47
C LYS A 139 6.37 24.36 -21.80
N ASN A 140 7.16 24.49 -22.86
CA ASN A 140 6.79 24.01 -24.20
C ASN A 140 6.71 22.48 -24.25
N ILE A 141 7.69 21.79 -23.68
CA ILE A 141 7.70 20.32 -23.62
C ILE A 141 6.56 19.79 -22.74
N ALA A 142 6.25 20.47 -21.63
CA ALA A 142 5.12 20.11 -20.77
C ALA A 142 3.77 20.29 -21.47
N ALA A 143 3.61 21.40 -22.19
CA ALA A 143 2.42 21.69 -22.98
C ALA A 143 2.26 20.68 -24.14
N TYR A 144 3.34 20.41 -24.87
CA TYR A 144 3.38 19.41 -25.94
C TYR A 144 2.98 18.03 -25.42
N ALA A 145 3.67 17.52 -24.38
CA ALA A 145 3.41 16.21 -23.82
C ALA A 145 1.95 16.10 -23.34
N SER A 146 1.44 17.13 -22.64
CA SER A 146 0.05 17.16 -22.17
C SER A 146 -0.98 17.19 -23.30
N ALA A 147 -0.73 17.94 -24.36
CA ALA A 147 -1.62 18.03 -25.52
C ALA A 147 -1.63 16.73 -26.32
N THR A 148 -0.46 16.13 -26.56
CA THR A 148 -0.33 14.84 -27.26
C THR A 148 -0.93 13.71 -26.42
N PHE A 149 -0.77 13.73 -25.09
CA PHE A 149 -1.40 12.77 -24.18
C PHE A 149 -2.93 12.78 -24.25
N LYS A 150 -3.57 13.95 -24.35
CA LYS A 150 -5.03 14.04 -24.50
C LYS A 150 -5.53 13.38 -25.79
N LYS A 151 -4.68 13.30 -26.82
CA LYS A 151 -4.98 12.68 -28.12
C LYS A 151 -4.61 11.20 -28.18
N GLN A 152 -3.90 10.67 -27.19
CA GLN A 152 -3.54 9.25 -27.09
C GLN A 152 -4.66 8.35 -26.52
N THR A 153 -5.87 8.86 -26.26
CA THR A 153 -6.94 8.10 -25.58
C THR A 153 -7.29 6.78 -26.28
N GLY A 154 -7.41 6.78 -27.62
CA GLY A 154 -7.63 5.55 -28.40
C GLY A 154 -6.40 4.64 -28.43
N ALA A 155 -5.20 5.18 -28.66
CA ALA A 155 -3.98 4.39 -28.75
C ALA A 155 -3.56 3.77 -27.39
N ARG A 156 -3.87 4.41 -26.26
CA ARG A 156 -3.67 3.85 -24.92
C ARG A 156 -4.66 2.74 -24.59
N ALA A 157 -5.91 2.86 -25.05
CA ALA A 157 -6.86 1.76 -24.97
C ALA A 157 -6.34 0.56 -25.77
N ASN A 158 -5.90 0.77 -27.01
CA ASN A 158 -5.33 -0.28 -27.86
C ASN A 158 -4.04 -0.88 -27.28
N VAL A 159 -3.16 -0.10 -26.64
CA VAL A 159 -1.96 -0.63 -25.96
C VAL A 159 -2.34 -1.40 -24.69
N LYS A 160 -3.37 -0.97 -23.95
CA LYS A 160 -3.89 -1.72 -22.80
C LYS A 160 -4.47 -3.06 -23.27
N GLU A 161 -5.21 -3.06 -24.37
CA GLU A 161 -5.75 -4.26 -25.01
C GLU A 161 -4.62 -5.16 -25.53
N ALA A 162 -3.66 -4.65 -26.30
CA ALA A 162 -2.52 -5.43 -26.78
C ALA A 162 -1.65 -5.98 -25.65
N LYS A 163 -1.45 -5.22 -24.56
CA LYS A 163 -0.77 -5.73 -23.37
C LYS A 163 -1.59 -6.81 -22.66
N ALA A 164 -2.91 -6.69 -22.63
CA ALA A 164 -3.79 -7.71 -22.09
C ALA A 164 -3.78 -8.98 -22.98
N GLU A 165 -3.73 -8.84 -24.31
CA GLU A 165 -3.61 -9.95 -25.25
C GLU A 165 -2.29 -10.68 -25.11
N ILE A 166 -1.17 -9.95 -24.99
CA ILE A 166 0.15 -10.57 -24.73
C ILE A 166 0.14 -11.26 -23.36
N ALA A 167 -0.42 -10.62 -22.32
CA ALA A 167 -0.52 -11.22 -21.00
C ALA A 167 -1.41 -12.48 -21.00
N GLU A 168 -2.50 -12.49 -21.78
CA GLU A 168 -3.40 -13.63 -21.91
C GLU A 168 -2.78 -14.75 -22.76
N ALA A 169 -2.02 -14.42 -23.81
CA ALA A 169 -1.24 -15.38 -24.57
C ALA A 169 -0.15 -16.02 -23.71
N ASP A 170 0.60 -15.22 -22.94
CA ASP A 170 1.58 -15.69 -21.97
C ASP A 170 0.90 -16.55 -20.88
N ARG A 171 -0.29 -16.15 -20.40
CA ARG A 171 -1.09 -16.93 -19.45
C ARG A 171 -1.43 -18.30 -20.01
N LYS A 172 -1.94 -18.37 -21.24
CA LYS A 172 -2.30 -19.65 -21.90
C LYS A 172 -1.10 -20.55 -22.12
N ILE A 173 0.06 -20.00 -22.49
CA ILE A 173 1.30 -20.79 -22.65
C ILE A 173 1.75 -21.40 -21.32
N ASN A 174 1.65 -20.63 -20.22
CA ASN A 174 2.14 -21.06 -18.91
C ASN A 174 1.08 -21.76 -18.04
N SER A 175 -0.19 -21.75 -18.47
CA SER A 175 -1.29 -22.45 -17.82
C SER A 175 -1.12 -23.98 -17.88
N ILE A 176 -1.79 -24.68 -16.98
CA ILE A 176 -1.92 -26.14 -16.98
C ILE A 176 -3.13 -26.63 -17.80
N GLU A 177 -3.94 -25.72 -18.32
CA GLU A 177 -5.09 -26.04 -19.18
C GLU A 177 -4.66 -26.86 -20.41
N GLY A 178 -5.31 -28.00 -20.64
CA GLY A 178 -4.99 -28.90 -21.75
C GLY A 178 -3.66 -29.66 -21.63
N LYS A 179 -2.91 -29.51 -20.53
CA LYS A 179 -1.67 -30.25 -20.28
C LYS A 179 -1.93 -31.53 -19.49
N GLU A 180 -1.20 -32.59 -19.84
CA GLU A 180 -1.23 -33.84 -19.07
C GLU A 180 -0.41 -33.69 -17.78
N VAL A 181 -1.10 -33.31 -16.70
CA VAL A 181 -0.53 -33.16 -15.36
C VAL A 181 -0.58 -34.48 -14.60
N THR A 182 0.54 -34.87 -13.97
CA THR A 182 0.63 -36.06 -13.12
C THR A 182 0.51 -35.74 -11.64
N LYS A 183 1.02 -34.59 -11.19
CA LYS A 183 1.09 -34.24 -9.77
C LYS A 183 1.03 -32.73 -9.54
N ILE A 184 0.37 -32.35 -8.44
CA ILE A 184 0.35 -30.99 -7.89
C ILE A 184 0.93 -31.06 -6.49
N GLU A 185 1.79 -30.11 -6.11
CA GLU A 185 2.43 -30.05 -4.79
C GLU A 185 2.51 -28.63 -4.25
N ILE A 186 2.17 -28.47 -2.98
CA ILE A 186 2.31 -27.24 -2.21
C ILE A 186 3.73 -27.16 -1.65
N GLN A 187 4.49 -26.16 -2.09
CA GLN A 187 5.82 -25.87 -1.56
C GLN A 187 5.81 -24.60 -0.73
N LEU A 188 6.28 -24.69 0.51
CA LEU A 188 6.52 -23.51 1.33
C LEU A 188 7.80 -22.82 0.85
N ILE A 189 7.76 -21.50 0.71
CA ILE A 189 8.94 -20.70 0.32
C ILE A 189 9.97 -20.74 1.46
N SER A 190 9.49 -20.62 2.69
CA SER A 190 10.28 -20.80 3.90
C SER A 190 9.45 -21.52 4.95
N LYS A 191 10.10 -22.37 5.76
CA LYS A 191 9.44 -23.02 6.89
C LYS A 191 9.39 -22.00 8.04
N PRO A 192 8.20 -21.59 8.50
CA PRO A 192 8.09 -20.66 9.62
C PRO A 192 8.57 -21.33 10.92
N SER A 193 9.34 -20.60 11.73
CA SER A 193 9.77 -21.05 13.06
C SER A 193 8.66 -20.93 14.10
N LYS A 194 7.70 -20.01 13.87
CA LYS A 194 6.51 -19.79 14.70
C LYS A 194 5.27 -19.73 13.81
N VAL A 195 4.23 -20.44 14.22
CA VAL A 195 2.94 -20.51 13.53
C VAL A 195 1.87 -20.31 14.59
N ALA A 196 1.45 -19.08 14.82
CA ALA A 196 0.55 -18.75 15.91
C ALA A 196 -0.31 -17.54 15.54
N HIS A 197 -1.27 -17.19 16.39
CA HIS A 197 -2.02 -15.94 16.26
C HIS A 197 -1.04 -14.77 16.09
N PHE A 198 -1.29 -13.91 15.09
CA PHE A 198 -0.47 -12.75 14.76
C PHE A 198 0.99 -13.06 14.36
N SER A 199 1.30 -14.31 13.99
CA SER A 199 2.60 -14.64 13.40
C SER A 199 2.78 -14.01 12.02
N GLU A 200 4.01 -14.06 11.52
CA GLU A 200 4.30 -13.74 10.14
C GLU A 200 3.49 -14.60 9.18
N ALA A 201 3.24 -14.07 7.98
CA ALA A 201 2.57 -14.80 6.92
C ALA A 201 3.43 -15.97 6.44
N ILE A 202 2.78 -17.08 6.15
CA ILE A 202 3.40 -18.27 5.59
C ILE A 202 3.21 -18.22 4.09
N ARG A 203 4.32 -18.09 3.37
CA ARG A 203 4.32 -18.00 1.91
C ARG A 203 4.46 -19.38 1.30
N TYR A 204 3.64 -19.66 0.29
CA TYR A 204 3.61 -20.96 -0.37
C TYR A 204 3.29 -20.80 -1.85
N GLY A 205 3.86 -21.65 -2.68
CA GLY A 205 3.49 -21.77 -4.09
C GLY A 205 3.12 -23.19 -4.46
N VAL A 206 2.81 -23.38 -5.74
CA VAL A 206 2.42 -24.67 -6.30
C VAL A 206 3.43 -25.10 -7.34
N ILE A 207 3.90 -26.34 -7.23
CA ILE A 207 4.66 -27.03 -8.27
C ILE A 207 3.72 -28.01 -8.97
N VAL A 208 3.73 -28.00 -10.29
CA VAL A 208 2.99 -28.94 -11.12
C VAL A 208 3.99 -29.77 -11.91
N THR A 209 3.89 -31.09 -11.79
CA THR A 209 4.69 -32.04 -12.58
C THR A 209 3.84 -32.53 -13.75
N LEU A 210 4.36 -32.39 -14.97
CA LEU A 210 3.74 -32.91 -16.19
C LEU A 210 4.12 -34.37 -16.41
N LYS A 211 3.46 -35.04 -17.37
CA LYS A 211 3.71 -36.45 -17.69
C LYS A 211 5.11 -36.72 -18.25
N ASP A 212 5.73 -35.73 -18.89
CA ASP A 212 7.12 -35.78 -19.35
C ASP A 212 8.15 -35.57 -18.22
N GLY A 213 7.69 -35.35 -16.99
CA GLY A 213 8.53 -35.07 -15.82
C GLY A 213 8.96 -33.62 -15.66
N SER A 214 8.62 -32.73 -16.60
CA SER A 214 8.89 -31.30 -16.47
C SER A 214 8.06 -30.67 -15.35
N GLN A 215 8.61 -29.61 -14.73
CA GLN A 215 7.98 -28.91 -13.62
C GLN A 215 7.66 -27.48 -13.99
N LEU A 216 6.41 -27.11 -13.77
CA LEU A 216 5.93 -25.74 -13.82
C LEU A 216 5.73 -25.24 -12.38
N LYS A 217 5.88 -23.93 -12.15
CA LYS A 217 5.75 -23.33 -10.81
C LYS A 217 4.95 -22.03 -10.84
N THR A 218 4.32 -21.67 -9.72
CA THR A 218 3.70 -20.35 -9.53
C THR A 218 4.74 -19.23 -9.42
N PRO A 219 4.37 -17.94 -9.62
CA PRO A 219 5.31 -16.82 -9.69
C PRO A 219 6.18 -16.62 -8.45
N ASN A 220 5.60 -16.88 -7.28
CA ASN A 220 6.30 -16.75 -6.00
C ASN A 220 7.37 -17.83 -5.76
N LEU A 221 7.38 -18.89 -6.57
CA LEU A 221 8.46 -19.89 -6.65
C LEU A 221 9.38 -19.65 -7.87
N GLY A 222 9.28 -18.50 -8.53
CA GLY A 222 10.06 -18.13 -9.71
C GLY A 222 9.53 -18.68 -11.04
N GLY A 223 8.33 -19.26 -11.07
CA GLY A 223 7.69 -19.74 -12.29
C GLY A 223 6.70 -18.75 -12.91
N LYS A 224 5.81 -19.26 -13.75
CA LYS A 224 4.81 -18.45 -14.48
C LYS A 224 3.41 -19.06 -14.51
N ILE A 225 3.16 -20.15 -13.79
CA ILE A 225 1.81 -20.74 -13.74
C ILE A 225 0.85 -19.70 -13.14
N PRO A 226 -0.26 -19.37 -13.82
CA PRO A 226 -1.29 -18.50 -13.27
C PRO A 226 -2.00 -19.18 -12.09
N TRP A 227 -2.20 -18.44 -11.00
CA TRP A 227 -2.92 -18.98 -9.84
C TRP A 227 -4.40 -19.26 -10.13
N GLU A 228 -4.93 -18.64 -11.19
CA GLU A 228 -6.28 -18.83 -11.70
C GLU A 228 -6.57 -20.27 -12.11
N ASP A 229 -5.54 -21.10 -12.33
CA ASP A 229 -5.66 -22.52 -12.65
C ASP A 229 -6.05 -23.38 -11.43
N PHE A 230 -6.01 -22.81 -10.22
CA PHE A 230 -6.23 -23.52 -8.97
C PHE A 230 -7.43 -22.99 -8.19
N THR A 231 -8.05 -23.90 -7.44
CA THR A 231 -9.02 -23.58 -6.39
C THR A 231 -8.34 -23.77 -5.04
N LEU A 232 -8.42 -22.73 -4.20
CA LEU A 232 -7.85 -22.71 -2.84
C LEU A 232 -8.97 -22.97 -1.82
N SER A 233 -8.75 -23.88 -0.88
CA SER A 233 -9.73 -24.26 0.16
C SER A 233 -9.10 -24.36 1.55
N ASN A 234 -8.29 -23.36 1.88
CA ASN A 234 -7.50 -23.32 3.11
C ASN A 234 -8.37 -23.29 4.39
N LYS A 235 -7.87 -23.85 5.49
CA LYS A 235 -8.58 -23.95 6.78
C LYS A 235 -7.70 -23.49 7.94
N GLY A 236 -8.32 -22.85 8.94
CA GLY A 236 -7.64 -22.34 10.14
C GLY A 236 -6.76 -21.11 9.90
N CYS A 237 -6.87 -20.50 8.71
CA CYS A 237 -6.09 -19.35 8.30
C CYS A 237 -6.92 -18.37 7.47
N SER A 238 -6.59 -17.08 7.55
CA SER A 238 -6.91 -16.12 6.52
C SER A 238 -5.86 -16.20 5.41
N ASN A 239 -6.23 -15.86 4.19
CA ASN A 239 -5.34 -16.05 3.06
C ASN A 239 -5.48 -14.99 1.97
N THR A 240 -4.35 -14.70 1.33
CA THR A 240 -4.30 -14.23 -0.05
C THR A 240 -4.04 -15.43 -0.96
N ILE A 241 -3.72 -15.18 -2.22
CA ILE A 241 -3.46 -16.23 -3.19
C ILE A 241 -2.16 -16.99 -2.91
N ASP A 242 -1.16 -16.32 -2.32
CA ASP A 242 0.21 -16.80 -2.13
C ASP A 242 0.71 -16.75 -0.68
N GLU A 243 -0.11 -16.22 0.23
CA GLU A 243 0.18 -16.13 1.65
C GLU A 243 -1.00 -16.63 2.49
N VAL A 244 -0.69 -17.32 3.59
CA VAL A 244 -1.67 -17.65 4.65
C VAL A 244 -1.21 -17.10 5.99
N ARG A 245 -2.16 -16.66 6.82
CA ARG A 245 -1.95 -16.22 8.20
C ARG A 245 -2.88 -17.01 9.11
N VAL A 246 -2.36 -17.47 10.24
CA VAL A 246 -3.15 -18.17 11.25
C VAL A 246 -4.33 -17.30 11.66
N GLU A 247 -5.53 -17.88 11.73
CA GLU A 247 -6.74 -17.15 12.16
C GLU A 247 -6.55 -16.51 13.54
N GLU A 248 -7.01 -15.28 13.69
CA GLU A 248 -6.88 -14.54 14.95
C GLU A 248 -7.76 -15.16 16.04
N ASN A 249 -8.92 -15.72 15.65
CA ASN A 249 -9.83 -16.40 16.56
C ASN A 249 -9.55 -17.91 16.60
N ALA A 250 -9.10 -18.40 17.76
CA ALA A 250 -8.75 -19.79 17.98
C ALA A 250 -9.90 -20.81 17.87
N SER A 251 -11.18 -20.38 17.92
CA SER A 251 -12.33 -21.25 17.64
C SER A 251 -12.34 -21.77 16.19
N LYS A 252 -11.82 -20.96 15.26
CA LYS A 252 -11.66 -21.34 13.84
C LYS A 252 -10.49 -22.29 13.58
N ILE A 253 -9.70 -22.63 14.61
CA ILE A 253 -8.56 -23.54 14.52
C ILE A 253 -8.81 -24.73 15.45
N PRO A 254 -9.87 -25.54 15.20
CA PRO A 254 -10.30 -26.57 16.13
C PRO A 254 -9.29 -27.70 16.27
N ASN A 255 -8.42 -27.91 15.28
CA ASN A 255 -7.45 -29.01 15.21
C ASN A 255 -6.00 -28.59 15.50
N ASP A 256 -5.78 -27.35 15.95
CA ASP A 256 -4.45 -26.81 16.27
C ASP A 256 -3.43 -26.92 15.10
N GLU A 257 -3.93 -26.80 13.88
CA GLU A 257 -3.17 -26.76 12.64
C GLU A 257 -3.84 -25.80 11.67
N ILE A 258 -3.07 -25.27 10.75
CA ILE A 258 -3.59 -24.69 9.51
C ILE A 258 -3.43 -25.71 8.40
N VAL A 259 -4.36 -25.71 7.45
CA VAL A 259 -4.33 -26.62 6.30
C VAL A 259 -4.39 -25.78 5.03
N ILE A 260 -3.33 -25.85 4.23
CA ILE A 260 -3.28 -25.24 2.90
C ILE A 260 -3.74 -26.29 1.90
N GLN A 261 -4.73 -25.99 1.07
CA GLN A 261 -5.32 -26.94 0.12
C GLN A 261 -5.43 -26.31 -1.25
N VAL A 262 -4.92 -27.02 -2.25
CA VAL A 262 -4.91 -26.62 -3.67
C VAL A 262 -5.50 -27.75 -4.48
N ALA A 263 -6.41 -27.44 -5.38
CA ALA A 263 -6.91 -28.38 -6.40
C ALA A 263 -6.84 -27.73 -7.79
N SER A 264 -6.55 -28.51 -8.83
CA SER A 264 -6.67 -28.03 -10.20
C SER A 264 -8.13 -27.79 -10.57
N LYS A 265 -8.41 -26.69 -11.26
CA LYS A 265 -9.73 -26.42 -11.86
C LYS A 265 -10.02 -27.32 -13.06
N TYR A 266 -8.98 -27.79 -13.75
CA TYR A 266 -9.10 -28.56 -14.99
C TYR A 266 -9.14 -30.07 -14.72
N ASN A 267 -8.65 -30.52 -13.56
CA ASN A 267 -8.80 -31.89 -13.10
C ASN A 267 -8.86 -31.93 -11.56
N THR A 268 -10.06 -32.04 -11.01
CA THR A 268 -10.31 -32.00 -9.57
C THR A 268 -9.74 -33.18 -8.79
N SER A 269 -9.35 -34.26 -9.47
CA SER A 269 -8.62 -35.38 -8.83
C SER A 269 -7.19 -34.99 -8.44
N LEU A 270 -6.60 -34.01 -9.15
CA LEU A 270 -5.29 -33.47 -8.85
C LEU A 270 -5.42 -32.39 -7.78
N LYS A 271 -4.99 -32.75 -6.57
CA LYS A 271 -5.03 -31.90 -5.41
C LYS A 271 -3.86 -32.20 -4.49
N ASP A 272 -3.48 -31.21 -3.70
CA ASP A 272 -2.54 -31.36 -2.60
C ASP A 272 -3.02 -30.64 -1.35
N SER A 273 -2.56 -31.11 -0.21
CA SER A 273 -2.94 -30.60 1.10
C SER A 273 -1.74 -30.62 2.03
N LYS A 274 -1.43 -29.46 2.61
CA LYS A 274 -0.30 -29.30 3.54
C LYS A 274 -0.77 -28.79 4.88
N SER A 275 -0.66 -29.64 5.89
CA SER A 275 -0.91 -29.30 7.28
C SER A 275 0.32 -28.69 7.95
N ILE A 276 0.12 -27.64 8.74
CA ILE A 276 1.16 -26.98 9.53
C ILE A 276 0.62 -26.76 10.94
N ASN A 277 1.21 -27.45 11.93
CA ASN A 277 0.82 -27.35 13.33
C ASN A 277 1.06 -25.93 13.87
N THR A 278 0.15 -25.43 14.70
CA THR A 278 0.38 -24.16 15.39
C THR A 278 1.38 -24.35 16.53
N THR A 279 2.29 -23.40 16.70
CA THR A 279 3.27 -23.37 17.80
C THR A 279 2.69 -22.69 19.05
N ASN A 280 1.69 -21.81 18.88
CA ASN A 280 0.99 -21.09 19.95
C ASN A 280 1.93 -20.36 20.93
N ASN A 281 3.10 -19.93 20.45
CA ASN A 281 4.21 -19.42 21.26
C ASN A 281 4.58 -17.95 20.96
N ILE A 282 3.61 -17.17 20.50
CA ILE A 282 3.74 -15.73 20.27
C ILE A 282 2.91 -14.99 21.30
N SER A 283 3.53 -14.01 21.96
CA SER A 283 2.84 -13.17 22.95
C SER A 283 1.75 -12.34 22.28
N VAL A 284 0.62 -12.19 22.96
CA VAL A 284 -0.53 -11.45 22.43
C VAL A 284 -0.83 -10.26 23.32
N GLN A 285 -1.20 -9.14 22.72
CA GLN A 285 -1.61 -7.94 23.44
C GLN A 285 -3.06 -7.58 23.12
N VAL A 286 -3.85 -7.39 24.17
CA VAL A 286 -5.25 -6.95 24.09
C VAL A 286 -5.36 -5.54 24.67
N ASN A 287 -5.85 -4.61 23.85
CA ASN A 287 -5.99 -3.20 24.24
C ASN A 287 -7.46 -2.81 24.38
N ARG A 288 -7.86 -2.51 25.62
CA ARG A 288 -9.18 -2.01 26.02
C ARG A 288 -9.05 -0.84 27.01
N ASN A 289 -8.15 0.08 26.65
CA ASN A 289 -7.91 1.31 27.41
C ASN A 289 -9.07 2.30 27.22
N GLY A 290 -9.20 3.22 28.18
CA GLY A 290 -10.05 4.39 28.04
C GLY A 290 -9.49 5.41 27.05
N PHE A 291 -10.39 6.15 26.40
CA PHE A 291 -10.04 7.19 25.43
C PHE A 291 -9.40 8.42 26.09
N TYR A 292 -8.57 9.15 25.35
CA TYR A 292 -8.04 10.43 25.81
C TYR A 292 -9.14 11.47 25.91
N GLY A 293 -9.13 12.32 26.95
CA GLY A 293 -10.17 13.34 27.17
C GLY A 293 -10.43 14.21 25.95
N ALA A 294 -9.40 14.61 25.20
CA ALA A 294 -9.59 15.41 23.99
C ALA A 294 -10.36 14.67 22.87
N ASP A 295 -10.34 13.33 22.89
CA ASP A 295 -11.05 12.49 21.93
C ASP A 295 -12.46 12.12 22.41
N ARG A 296 -12.94 12.68 23.52
CA ARG A 296 -14.22 12.30 24.15
C ARG A 296 -15.38 12.40 23.16
N ALA A 297 -15.51 13.50 22.43
CA ALA A 297 -16.58 13.66 21.45
C ALA A 297 -16.60 12.53 20.40
N LYS A 298 -15.41 12.12 19.92
CA LYS A 298 -15.26 11.00 18.98
C LYS A 298 -15.57 9.66 19.62
N ALA A 299 -15.19 9.48 20.89
CA ALA A 299 -15.37 8.23 21.60
C ALA A 299 -16.81 8.00 22.09
N THR A 300 -17.55 9.06 22.39
CA THR A 300 -18.92 8.97 22.94
C THR A 300 -20.00 9.36 21.94
N ASN A 301 -19.64 9.86 20.74
CA ASN A 301 -20.57 10.42 19.75
C ASN A 301 -21.50 11.49 20.34
N THR A 302 -21.05 12.21 21.37
CA THR A 302 -21.80 13.31 21.99
C THR A 302 -21.08 14.62 21.76
N ALA A 303 -21.82 15.67 21.42
CA ALA A 303 -21.28 17.02 21.42
C ALA A 303 -20.74 17.35 22.82
N THR A 304 -19.45 17.67 22.91
CA THR A 304 -18.83 18.10 24.17
C THR A 304 -18.74 19.61 24.17
N PHE A 305 -19.43 20.24 25.11
CA PHE A 305 -19.34 21.68 25.36
C PHE A 305 -18.61 21.92 26.69
N GLY A 306 -17.71 22.90 26.72
CA GLY A 306 -16.93 23.26 27.92
C GLY A 306 -15.44 22.89 27.84
N ALA A 307 -14.66 23.60 28.67
CA ALA A 307 -13.21 23.41 28.79
C ALA A 307 -12.85 22.05 29.40
N SER A 308 -11.75 21.47 28.91
CA SER A 308 -11.05 20.27 29.40
C SER A 308 -11.87 19.05 29.82
N GLN A 309 -11.92 18.06 28.93
CA GLN A 309 -12.67 16.83 29.12
C GLN A 309 -11.93 15.76 29.95
N ARG A 310 -12.71 15.00 30.74
CA ARG A 310 -12.22 13.80 31.46
C ARG A 310 -11.92 12.65 30.48
N GLY A 311 -10.83 11.94 30.71
CA GLY A 311 -10.48 10.71 29.99
C GLY A 311 -11.43 9.54 30.27
N GLY A 312 -11.61 8.65 29.30
CA GLY A 312 -12.47 7.47 29.43
C GLY A 312 -11.93 6.47 30.45
N ASN A 313 -12.82 5.69 31.07
CA ASN A 313 -12.37 4.60 31.94
C ASN A 313 -11.83 3.44 31.09
N GLY A 314 -10.85 2.72 31.63
CA GLY A 314 -10.46 1.41 31.12
C GLY A 314 -11.62 0.42 31.24
N HIS A 315 -11.65 -0.56 30.34
CA HIS A 315 -12.76 -1.51 30.31
C HIS A 315 -12.61 -2.59 31.38
N ARG A 316 -13.74 -3.08 31.88
CA ARG A 316 -13.77 -4.23 32.79
C ARG A 316 -13.70 -5.51 31.97
N LEU A 317 -12.75 -6.38 32.27
CA LEU A 317 -12.49 -7.58 31.49
C LEU A 317 -12.56 -8.82 32.36
N THR A 318 -13.20 -9.87 31.83
CA THR A 318 -13.13 -11.21 32.39
C THR A 318 -12.37 -12.12 31.45
N ILE A 319 -11.31 -12.74 31.97
CA ILE A 319 -10.41 -13.66 31.26
C ILE A 319 -10.61 -15.04 31.84
N LYS A 320 -11.16 -15.97 31.06
CA LYS A 320 -11.29 -17.38 31.48
C LYS A 320 -10.21 -18.22 30.81
N VAL A 321 -9.64 -19.14 31.57
CA VAL A 321 -8.49 -19.93 31.13
C VAL A 321 -8.68 -21.38 31.47
N LYS A 322 -8.45 -22.27 30.50
CA LYS A 322 -8.45 -23.72 30.69
C LYS A 322 -7.27 -24.37 29.98
N THR A 323 -6.54 -25.26 30.64
CA THR A 323 -5.45 -26.00 29.98
C THR A 323 -6.02 -27.23 29.29
N VAL A 324 -5.60 -27.44 28.04
CA VAL A 324 -5.94 -28.60 27.22
C VAL A 324 -4.69 -29.14 26.52
N LYS A 325 -4.82 -30.31 25.90
CA LYS A 325 -3.76 -30.89 25.06
C LYS A 325 -3.90 -30.38 23.63
N HIS A 326 -2.80 -29.94 23.05
CA HIS A 326 -2.71 -29.60 21.64
C HIS A 326 -2.99 -30.85 20.81
N LYS A 327 -3.95 -30.79 19.88
CA LYS A 327 -4.46 -31.98 19.18
C LYS A 327 -3.42 -32.67 18.31
N GLN A 328 -2.50 -31.92 17.72
CA GLN A 328 -1.43 -32.50 16.87
C GLN A 328 -0.18 -32.95 17.63
N THR A 329 0.25 -32.22 18.66
CA THR A 329 1.56 -32.42 19.30
C THR A 329 1.47 -32.97 20.72
N GLY A 330 0.27 -32.98 21.33
CA GLY A 330 0.06 -33.43 22.71
C GLY A 330 0.61 -32.49 23.80
N ILE A 331 1.27 -31.38 23.44
CA ILE A 331 1.77 -30.43 24.43
C ILE A 331 0.61 -29.74 25.15
N SER A 332 0.82 -29.34 26.41
CA SER A 332 -0.19 -28.56 27.14
C SER A 332 -0.25 -27.13 26.60
N ILE A 333 -1.46 -26.65 26.33
CA ILE A 333 -1.76 -25.27 25.89
C ILE A 333 -2.91 -24.71 26.71
N ASN A 334 -2.92 -23.40 26.91
CA ASN A 334 -4.00 -22.67 27.56
C ASN A 334 -4.96 -22.13 26.50
N LYS A 335 -6.22 -22.59 26.55
CA LYS A 335 -7.33 -21.92 25.88
C LYS A 335 -7.77 -20.74 26.73
N ILE A 336 -7.88 -19.57 26.10
CA ILE A 336 -8.17 -18.31 26.77
C ILE A 336 -9.37 -17.66 26.09
N GLU A 337 -10.39 -17.32 26.86
CA GLU A 337 -11.56 -16.54 26.45
C GLU A 337 -11.50 -15.18 27.15
N ILE A 338 -11.63 -14.08 26.41
CA ILE A 338 -11.64 -12.73 26.99
C ILE A 338 -12.96 -12.06 26.64
N TYR A 339 -13.69 -11.68 27.69
CA TYR A 339 -14.98 -10.99 27.62
C TYR A 339 -14.85 -9.57 28.15
N ASP A 340 -15.44 -8.61 27.45
CA ASP A 340 -15.50 -7.21 27.85
C ASP A 340 -16.84 -6.94 28.53
N GLU A 341 -16.82 -6.80 29.85
CA GLU A 341 -18.01 -6.56 30.66
C GLU A 341 -18.51 -5.11 30.57
N THR A 342 -17.67 -4.19 30.13
CA THR A 342 -18.11 -2.81 29.87
C THR A 342 -19.00 -2.77 28.63
N LYS A 343 -18.67 -3.56 27.61
CA LYS A 343 -19.43 -3.63 26.34
C LYS A 343 -20.42 -4.77 26.24
N GLY A 344 -20.31 -5.80 27.09
CA GLY A 344 -21.15 -6.99 27.03
C GLY A 344 -20.84 -7.89 25.83
N GLU A 345 -19.58 -7.98 25.41
CA GLU A 345 -19.19 -8.74 24.22
C GLU A 345 -17.96 -9.64 24.44
N LEU A 346 -17.92 -10.76 23.72
CA LEU A 346 -16.72 -11.60 23.63
C LEU A 346 -15.73 -10.92 22.68
N ILE A 347 -14.53 -10.62 23.17
CA ILE A 347 -13.57 -9.83 22.39
C ILE A 347 -12.45 -10.66 21.78
N ALA A 348 -12.08 -11.78 22.39
CA ALA A 348 -10.97 -12.60 21.89
C ALA A 348 -11.00 -14.04 22.42
N GLN A 349 -10.46 -14.94 21.60
CA GLN A 349 -10.23 -16.34 21.94
C GLN A 349 -8.89 -16.78 21.41
N TYR A 350 -8.00 -17.21 22.30
CA TYR A 350 -6.62 -17.57 21.96
C TYR A 350 -6.25 -18.96 22.49
N LYS A 351 -5.26 -19.56 21.84
CA LYS A 351 -4.50 -20.70 22.37
C LYS A 351 -3.04 -20.28 22.52
N LEU A 352 -2.50 -20.41 23.72
CA LEU A 352 -1.11 -20.03 24.03
C LEU A 352 -0.41 -21.14 24.82
N THR A 353 0.89 -21.33 24.63
CA THR A 353 1.66 -22.21 25.55
C THR A 353 1.69 -21.60 26.96
N PRO A 354 1.84 -22.39 28.04
CA PRO A 354 1.79 -21.88 29.41
C PRO A 354 2.85 -20.81 29.75
N SER A 355 3.96 -20.77 29.02
CA SER A 355 5.03 -19.76 29.17
C SER A 355 4.81 -18.49 28.34
N THR A 356 3.95 -18.55 27.32
CA THR A 356 3.72 -17.42 26.42
C THR A 356 2.88 -16.35 27.09
N GLU A 357 3.31 -15.10 26.94
CA GLU A 357 2.71 -13.97 27.64
C GLU A 357 1.42 -13.51 26.94
N LEU A 358 0.39 -13.26 27.75
CA LEU A 358 -0.79 -12.49 27.37
C LEU A 358 -0.75 -11.14 28.10
N ILE A 359 -0.63 -10.06 27.34
CA ILE A 359 -0.65 -8.69 27.88
C ILE A 359 -2.06 -8.13 27.71
N VAL A 360 -2.66 -7.69 28.80
CA VAL A 360 -4.01 -7.10 28.80
C VAL A 360 -3.95 -5.69 29.34
N ASN A 361 -4.33 -4.73 28.50
CA ASN A 361 -4.33 -3.31 28.84
C ASN A 361 -5.76 -2.80 28.98
N ALA A 362 -6.12 -2.41 30.19
CA ALA A 362 -7.36 -1.78 30.58
C ALA A 362 -7.08 -0.48 31.36
N ASN A 363 -6.11 0.32 30.89
CA ASN A 363 -5.74 1.57 31.57
C ASN A 363 -6.80 2.64 31.35
N GLY A 364 -6.96 3.53 32.33
CA GLY A 364 -7.75 4.75 32.18
C GLY A 364 -7.12 5.72 31.19
N GLY A 365 -7.95 6.42 30.43
CA GLY A 365 -7.53 7.46 29.51
C GLY A 365 -7.07 8.71 30.23
N LYS A 366 -6.12 9.45 29.65
CA LYS A 366 -5.63 10.70 30.21
C LYS A 366 -6.70 11.80 30.11
N GLY A 367 -6.74 12.73 31.07
CA GLY A 367 -7.58 13.93 30.98
C GLY A 367 -7.01 14.99 30.02
N GLN A 368 -7.88 15.74 29.36
CA GLN A 368 -7.50 16.81 28.43
C GLN A 368 -6.80 17.97 29.15
N TRP A 369 -5.87 18.64 28.49
CA TRP A 369 -5.26 19.86 29.00
C TRP A 369 -6.24 21.05 29.04
N GLY A 370 -6.08 21.89 30.05
CA GLY A 370 -6.64 23.25 30.12
C GLY A 370 -6.18 24.11 28.96
N SER A 371 -7.11 24.92 28.43
CA SER A 371 -6.79 26.00 27.52
C SER A 371 -6.03 27.09 28.29
N ASP A 372 -4.98 27.64 27.67
CA ASP A 372 -4.31 28.81 28.19
C ASP A 372 -5.24 30.04 28.07
N ALA A 373 -5.11 30.96 29.02
CA ALA A 373 -5.78 32.25 28.99
C ALA A 373 -5.38 33.07 27.76
N THR A 374 -6.30 33.83 27.18
CA THR A 374 -6.11 34.45 25.85
C THR A 374 -6.02 35.98 25.88
N SER A 375 -6.48 36.65 26.95
CA SER A 375 -6.48 38.11 27.01
C SER A 375 -6.65 38.65 28.43
N ASN A 376 -6.54 39.97 28.60
CA ASN A 376 -6.86 40.64 29.87
C ASN A 376 -8.33 40.45 30.30
N ASN A 377 -9.25 40.26 29.35
CA ASN A 377 -10.67 40.03 29.62
C ASN A 377 -10.97 38.56 29.95
N PHE A 378 -10.07 37.65 29.58
CA PHE A 378 -10.11 36.23 29.91
C PHE A 378 -8.75 35.79 30.47
N PRO A 379 -8.34 36.30 31.66
CA PRO A 379 -6.97 36.21 32.13
C PRO A 379 -6.65 34.86 32.81
N ASN A 380 -7.67 34.03 33.07
CA ASN A 380 -7.56 32.77 33.78
C ASN A 380 -7.40 31.60 32.80
N GLY A 381 -6.48 30.68 33.10
CA GLY A 381 -6.36 29.43 32.35
C GLY A 381 -7.36 28.39 32.84
N ASP A 382 -7.82 27.52 31.94
CA ASP A 382 -8.79 26.49 32.30
C ASP A 382 -8.16 25.36 33.11
N ASN A 383 -8.93 24.73 33.99
CA ASN A 383 -8.49 23.51 34.68
C ASN A 383 -8.27 22.38 33.68
N GLY A 384 -7.32 21.48 33.95
CA GLY A 384 -7.16 20.25 33.20
C GLY A 384 -8.24 19.22 33.58
N GLY A 385 -8.62 18.40 32.62
CA GLY A 385 -9.61 17.34 32.81
C GLY A 385 -9.05 16.20 33.66
N ASN A 386 -9.91 15.49 34.37
CA ASN A 386 -9.47 14.35 35.19
C ASN A 386 -9.09 13.14 34.32
N GLY A 387 -8.24 12.27 34.86
CA GLY A 387 -8.01 10.95 34.29
C GLY A 387 -9.23 10.05 34.41
N GLY A 388 -9.35 9.10 33.49
CA GLY A 388 -10.26 7.96 33.63
C GLY A 388 -9.72 6.93 34.62
N ASN A 389 -10.59 6.16 35.24
CA ASN A 389 -10.16 5.06 36.11
C ASN A 389 -9.64 3.90 35.25
N GLY A 390 -8.72 3.10 35.80
CA GLY A 390 -8.37 1.80 35.23
C GLY A 390 -9.55 0.84 35.34
N GLY A 391 -9.62 -0.12 34.41
CA GLY A 391 -10.66 -1.14 34.40
C GLY A 391 -10.30 -2.35 35.26
N ASP A 392 -11.29 -2.97 35.89
CA ASP A 392 -11.07 -4.20 36.65
C ASP A 392 -10.81 -5.38 35.71
N ILE A 393 -9.81 -6.21 36.06
CA ILE A 393 -9.48 -7.41 35.31
C ILE A 393 -9.71 -8.62 36.22
N THR A 394 -10.66 -9.47 35.86
CA THR A 394 -10.93 -10.73 36.56
C THR A 394 -10.37 -11.90 35.76
N ILE A 395 -9.45 -12.66 36.35
CA ILE A 395 -8.86 -13.86 35.76
C ILE A 395 -9.47 -15.09 36.46
N ILE A 396 -10.21 -15.90 35.71
CA ILE A 396 -10.82 -17.14 36.19
C ILE A 396 -10.06 -18.32 35.60
N LYS A 397 -9.32 -19.03 36.45
CA LYS A 397 -8.53 -20.20 36.08
C LYS A 397 -9.33 -21.47 36.38
N ASP A 398 -9.45 -22.33 35.39
CA ASP A 398 -9.87 -23.72 35.62
C ASP A 398 -8.84 -24.44 36.51
N PRO A 399 -9.26 -25.40 37.36
CA PRO A 399 -8.32 -26.22 38.13
C PRO A 399 -7.25 -26.93 37.28
N SER A 400 -7.51 -27.18 36.00
CA SER A 400 -6.52 -27.73 35.06
C SER A 400 -5.32 -26.81 34.77
N VAL A 401 -5.41 -25.51 35.09
CA VAL A 401 -4.36 -24.52 34.77
C VAL A 401 -3.26 -24.53 35.83
N SER A 402 -2.16 -25.24 35.54
CA SER A 402 -0.98 -25.25 36.40
C SER A 402 -0.09 -24.02 36.25
N LYS A 403 -0.02 -23.45 35.03
CA LYS A 403 0.80 -22.27 34.73
C LYS A 403 0.12 -21.38 33.71
N ILE A 404 0.22 -20.07 33.93
CA ILE A 404 -0.18 -19.04 32.98
C ILE A 404 0.70 -17.80 33.17
N ASN A 405 1.00 -17.12 32.07
CA ASN A 405 1.77 -15.88 32.03
C ASN A 405 0.86 -14.74 31.52
N ILE A 406 0.23 -13.99 32.43
CA ILE A 406 -0.60 -12.81 32.11
C ILE A 406 0.00 -11.58 32.76
N THR A 407 0.19 -10.53 31.96
CA THR A 407 0.50 -9.17 32.43
C THR A 407 -0.77 -8.31 32.32
N ALA A 408 -1.29 -7.88 33.48
CA ALA A 408 -2.49 -7.05 33.57
C ALA A 408 -2.10 -5.59 33.85
N ASN A 409 -2.37 -4.70 32.89
CA ASN A 409 -2.10 -3.27 32.99
C ASN A 409 -3.43 -2.50 33.09
N ASN A 410 -3.78 -2.07 34.29
CA ASN A 410 -5.06 -1.43 34.57
C ASN A 410 -4.89 -0.17 35.45
N LYS A 411 -3.89 0.65 35.14
CA LYS A 411 -3.62 1.88 35.88
C LYS A 411 -4.65 2.96 35.56
N GLY A 412 -4.91 3.83 36.51
CA GLY A 412 -5.67 5.05 36.28
C GLY A 412 -4.96 5.99 35.31
N GLY A 413 -5.75 6.71 34.52
CA GLY A 413 -5.25 7.73 33.61
C GLY A 413 -4.74 8.94 34.37
N LYS A 414 -3.71 9.60 33.84
CA LYS A 414 -3.22 10.86 34.42
C LYS A 414 -4.21 11.99 34.19
N GLY A 415 -4.31 12.91 35.14
CA GLY A 415 -5.00 14.18 34.92
C GLY A 415 -4.32 15.04 33.87
N GLY A 416 -5.11 15.87 33.20
CA GLY A 416 -4.64 16.90 32.30
C GLY A 416 -4.00 18.04 33.08
N ARG A 417 -2.97 18.67 32.51
CA ARG A 417 -2.41 19.92 33.05
C ARG A 417 -3.45 21.04 32.92
N GLY A 418 -3.51 21.95 33.88
CA GLY A 418 -4.26 23.19 33.71
C GLY A 418 -3.53 24.18 32.80
N GLY A 419 -4.30 25.09 32.23
CA GLY A 419 -3.82 26.14 31.34
C GLY A 419 -3.17 27.28 32.11
N LYS A 420 -2.25 28.00 31.45
CA LYS A 420 -1.53 29.13 32.02
C LYS A 420 -2.42 30.37 32.10
N ARG A 421 -2.17 31.20 33.12
CA ARG A 421 -2.71 32.57 33.22
C ARG A 421 -2.08 33.50 32.19
N TYR A 422 -2.83 34.52 31.75
CA TYR A 422 -2.38 35.50 30.76
C TYR A 422 -1.51 36.59 31.40
N ASN A 423 -1.91 37.08 32.58
CA ASN A 423 -1.21 38.14 33.31
C ASN A 423 -1.18 37.82 34.82
N LEU A 424 -0.52 38.67 35.61
CA LEU A 424 -0.38 38.48 37.07
C LEU A 424 -1.72 38.46 37.83
N ASN A 425 -2.75 39.09 37.28
CA ASN A 425 -4.11 39.14 37.86
C ASN A 425 -4.93 37.89 37.51
N GLY A 426 -4.46 37.07 36.58
CA GLY A 426 -5.09 35.80 36.23
C GLY A 426 -4.67 34.64 37.13
N THR A 427 -5.45 33.56 37.10
CA THR A 427 -5.15 32.30 37.79
C THR A 427 -4.73 31.21 36.81
N THR A 428 -3.75 30.40 37.20
CA THR A 428 -3.37 29.20 36.43
C THR A 428 -4.38 28.11 36.75
N GLY A 429 -4.83 27.38 35.72
CA GLY A 429 -5.72 26.25 35.90
C GLY A 429 -5.06 25.14 36.71
N ASN A 430 -5.87 24.42 37.49
CA ASN A 430 -5.41 23.28 38.26
C ASN A 430 -5.15 22.07 37.36
N VAL A 431 -4.23 21.20 37.79
CA VAL A 431 -4.04 19.88 37.19
C VAL A 431 -5.22 18.99 37.59
N GLY A 432 -5.81 18.28 36.62
CA GLY A 432 -6.87 17.31 36.88
C GLY A 432 -6.39 16.17 37.78
N SER A 433 -7.32 15.49 38.45
CA SER A 433 -6.98 14.34 39.28
C SER A 433 -6.55 13.14 38.43
N THR A 434 -5.66 12.31 38.98
CA THR A 434 -5.36 10.99 38.40
C THR A 434 -6.50 10.04 38.73
N GLY A 435 -6.90 9.22 37.77
CA GLY A 435 -7.93 8.21 37.99
C GLY A 435 -7.45 7.11 38.94
N ASN A 436 -8.38 6.38 39.54
CA ASN A 436 -8.04 5.23 40.38
C ASN A 436 -7.51 4.08 39.50
N ASN A 437 -6.58 3.29 40.04
CA ASN A 437 -6.21 2.02 39.42
C ASN A 437 -7.39 1.04 39.52
N GLY A 438 -7.55 0.19 38.50
CA GLY A 438 -8.45 -0.94 38.57
C GLY A 438 -7.85 -2.06 39.42
N ASN A 439 -8.68 -3.02 39.82
CA ASN A 439 -8.24 -4.21 40.54
C ASN A 439 -7.95 -5.36 39.57
N THR A 440 -6.95 -6.19 39.88
CA THR A 440 -6.76 -7.47 39.22
C THR A 440 -7.09 -8.58 40.19
N ASN A 441 -8.18 -9.31 39.93
CA ASN A 441 -8.66 -10.39 40.78
C ASN A 441 -8.42 -11.73 40.10
N THR A 442 -7.79 -12.67 40.78
CA THR A 442 -7.60 -14.03 40.26
C THR A 442 -8.41 -15.02 41.09
N GLN A 443 -9.16 -15.89 40.41
CA GLN A 443 -9.99 -16.92 41.02
C GLN A 443 -9.70 -18.27 40.37
N THR A 444 -9.82 -19.35 41.14
CA THR A 444 -9.78 -20.72 40.62
C THR A 444 -11.16 -21.34 40.71
N LYS A 445 -11.79 -21.61 39.56
CA LYS A 445 -13.15 -22.18 39.45
C LYS A 445 -13.24 -22.96 38.14
N SER A 446 -14.02 -24.04 38.10
CA SER A 446 -14.30 -24.74 36.86
C SER A 446 -14.91 -23.79 35.82
N VAL A 447 -14.35 -23.76 34.61
CA VAL A 447 -14.84 -22.89 33.53
C VAL A 447 -15.31 -23.68 32.32
N SER A 448 -16.37 -23.18 31.70
CA SER A 448 -16.75 -23.53 30.34
C SER A 448 -16.33 -22.39 29.40
N LEU A 449 -15.66 -22.74 28.30
CA LEU A 449 -15.18 -21.81 27.28
C LEU A 449 -15.97 -22.01 25.99
N LYS A 450 -16.32 -20.94 25.28
CA LYS A 450 -17.11 -20.95 24.05
C LYS A 450 -16.27 -21.17 22.78
N PHE A 451 -15.43 -22.20 22.74
CA PHE A 451 -14.48 -22.46 21.63
C PHE A 451 -15.04 -23.30 20.49
#